data_AF-A0A922EE88-F1
#
_entry.id   AF-A0A922EE88-F1
#
_cell.length_a   1.000
_cell.length_b   1.000
_cell.length_c   1.000
_cell.angle_alpha   90.00
_cell.angle_beta   90.00
_cell.angle_gamma   90.00
#
_symmetry.space_group_name_H-M   'P 1'
#
loop_
_entity.id
_entity.type
_entity.pdbx_description
1 polymer ?
#
loop_
_entity_poly.entity_id
_entity_poly.type
_entity_poly.pdbx_seq_one_letter_code
_entity_poly.pdbx_strand_id
1 'polypeptide(L)' 'MACVFLFLTLPEICNLARLNRAFRGAASLDLVWERKLLPNYQDLLDLLPPERYQNLSKKDIFALLSHPVPFDHGNKEV' A
#
# COMPACT_ATOMS: atom_id res chain seq x y z
N MET A 1 5.66 13.92 -14.55
CA MET A 1 4.49 13.47 -13.77
C MET A 1 4.12 12.08 -14.23
N ALA A 2 4.06 11.11 -13.31
CA ALA A 2 3.99 9.68 -13.62
C ALA A 2 2.53 9.15 -13.61
N CYS A 3 1.63 9.82 -14.34
CA CYS A 3 0.20 9.48 -14.36
C CYS A 3 -0.08 8.06 -14.88
N VAL A 4 0.84 7.48 -15.66
CA VAL A 4 0.68 6.13 -16.22
C VAL A 4 0.56 5.07 -15.12
N PHE A 5 1.25 5.22 -13.98
CA PHE A 5 1.20 4.26 -12.87
C PHE A 5 -0.18 4.18 -12.21
N LEU A 6 -1.00 5.21 -12.35
CA LEU A 6 -2.35 5.24 -11.78
C LEU A 6 -3.27 4.21 -12.45
N PHE A 7 -3.04 3.94 -13.74
CA PHE A 7 -3.86 3.03 -14.55
C PHE A 7 -3.33 1.59 -14.56
N LEU A 8 -2.17 1.33 -13.95
CA LEU A 8 -1.53 0.02 -13.98
C LEU A 8 -1.90 -0.84 -12.78
N THR A 9 -2.01 -2.14 -12.99
CA THR A 9 -2.17 -3.16 -11.95
C THR A 9 -0.87 -3.33 -11.14
N LEU A 10 -0.95 -3.84 -9.91
CA LEU A 10 0.24 -4.09 -9.05
C LEU A 10 1.38 -4.83 -9.78
N PRO A 11 1.12 -5.90 -10.57
CA PRO A 11 2.15 -6.60 -11.33
C PRO A 11 2.86 -5.71 -12.36
N GLU A 12 2.11 -4.85 -13.05
CA GLU A 12 2.65 -3.93 -14.07
C GLU A 12 3.52 -2.84 -13.43
N ILE A 13 3.11 -2.32 -12.27
CA ILE A 13 3.91 -1.35 -11.49
C ILE A 13 5.24 -2.00 -11.06
N CYS A 14 5.19 -3.24 -10.54
CA CYS A 14 6.38 -3.99 -10.13
C CYS A 14 7.32 -4.29 -11.29
N ASN A 15 6.77 -4.64 -12.47
CA ASN A 15 7.57 -4.85 -13.67
C ASN A 15 8.24 -3.55 -14.14
N LEU A 16 7.51 -2.44 -14.23
CA LEU A 16 8.08 -1.15 -14.61
C LEU A 16 9.17 -0.67 -13.63
N ALA A 17 8.94 -0.86 -12.33
CA ALA A 17 9.93 -0.54 -11.30
C ALA A 17 11.24 -1.34 -11.43
N ARG A 18 11.19 -2.55 -12.02
CA ARG A 18 12.38 -3.36 -12.31
C ARG A 18 13.14 -2.89 -13.55
N LEU A 19 12.47 -2.22 -14.49
CA LEU A 19 13.04 -1.86 -15.78
C LEU A 19 13.86 -0.56 -15.75
N ASN A 20 13.60 0.36 -14.82
CA ASN A 20 14.36 1.61 -14.71
C ASN A 20 14.36 2.20 -13.29
N ARG A 21 15.49 2.78 -12.86
CA ARG A 21 15.63 3.47 -11.56
C ARG A 21 14.64 4.63 -11.39
N ALA A 22 14.33 5.37 -12.45
CA ALA A 22 13.34 6.43 -12.45
C ALA A 22 11.92 5.88 -12.21
N PHE A 23 11.59 4.75 -12.83
CA PHE A 23 10.31 4.06 -12.60
C PHE A 23 10.23 3.43 -11.21
N ARG A 24 11.35 2.93 -10.68
CA ARG A 24 11.44 2.48 -9.29
C ARG A 24 11.13 3.62 -8.30
N GLY A 25 11.70 4.81 -8.55
CA GLY A 25 11.40 6.00 -7.76
C GLY A 25 9.92 6.39 -7.87
N ALA A 26 9.38 6.43 -9.08
CA ALA A 26 7.98 6.78 -9.32
C ALA A 26 6.99 5.79 -8.68
N ALA A 27 7.27 4.48 -8.74
CA ALA A 27 6.45 3.44 -8.11
C ALA A 27 6.49 3.47 -6.56
N SER A 28 7.49 4.14 -5.97
CA SER A 28 7.59 4.31 -4.52
C SER A 28 6.91 5.58 -4.01
N LEU A 29 6.34 6.42 -4.89
CA LEU A 29 5.65 7.64 -4.49
C LEU A 29 4.27 7.34 -3.91
N ASP A 30 3.93 8.02 -2.82
CA ASP A 30 2.64 7.89 -2.15
C ASP A 30 1.45 8.19 -3.06
N LEU A 31 1.60 9.03 -4.09
CA LEU A 31 0.53 9.33 -5.06
C LEU A 31 0.03 8.08 -5.81
N VAL A 32 0.94 7.12 -6.08
CA VAL A 32 0.57 5.85 -6.72
C VAL A 32 -0.30 5.02 -5.78
N TRP A 33 0.09 4.96 -4.51
CA TRP A 33 -0.59 4.14 -3.50
C TRP A 33 -1.87 4.79 -2.97
N GLU A 34 -1.94 6.12 -2.91
CA GLU A 34 -3.15 6.88 -2.57
C GLU A 34 -4.32 6.56 -3.48
N ARG A 35 -4.06 6.36 -4.77
CA ARG A 35 -5.08 5.99 -5.76
C ARG A 35 -5.43 4.50 -5.73
N LYS A 36 -4.57 3.66 -5.15
CA LYS A 36 -4.78 2.21 -5.01
C LYS A 36 -5.41 1.84 -3.67
N LEU A 37 -5.21 2.64 -2.63
CA LEU A 37 -5.92 2.54 -1.37
C LEU A 37 -7.40 2.84 -1.61
N LEU A 38 -8.27 2.03 -1.00
CA LEU A 38 -9.70 2.30 -1.07
C LEU A 38 -10.01 3.59 -0.31
N PRO A 39 -11.01 4.40 -0.69
CA PRO A 39 -11.34 5.66 -0.01
C PRO A 39 -11.60 5.50 1.49
N ASN A 40 -12.06 4.33 1.92
CA ASN A 40 -12.34 3.96 3.31
C ASN A 40 -11.12 3.41 4.06
N TYR A 41 -9.90 3.53 3.51
CA TYR A 41 -8.70 3.05 4.19
C TYR A 41 -8.47 3.76 5.53
N GLN A 42 -8.94 5.01 5.67
CA GLN A 42 -8.84 5.77 6.93
C GLN A 42 -9.68 5.11 8.02
N ASP A 43 -10.90 4.68 7.70
CA ASP A 43 -11.76 3.94 8.63
C ASP A 43 -11.12 2.61 9.06
N LEU A 44 -10.39 1.95 8.16
CA LEU A 44 -9.63 0.73 8.48
C LEU A 44 -8.41 1.02 9.36
N LEU A 45 -7.78 2.17 9.20
CA LEU A 45 -6.67 2.60 10.06
C LEU A 45 -7.15 2.96 11.47
N ASP A 46 -8.35 3.55 11.60
CA ASP A 46 -8.95 3.85 12.90
C ASP A 46 -9.26 2.59 13.73
N LEU A 47 -9.40 1.42 13.09
CA LEU A 47 -9.53 0.12 13.75
C LEU A 47 -8.20 -0.42 14.30
N LEU A 48 -7.06 0.16 13.90
CA LEU A 48 -5.73 -0.26 14.31
C LEU A 48 -5.15 0.70 15.35
N PRO A 49 -4.27 0.21 16.24
CA PRO A 49 -3.54 1.09 17.14
C PRO A 49 -2.73 2.13 16.34
N PRO A 50 -2.77 3.42 16.69
CA PRO A 50 -2.11 4.48 15.94
C PRO A 50 -0.59 4.28 15.83
N GLU A 51 0.03 3.57 16.78
CA GLU A 51 1.46 3.25 16.73
C GLU A 51 1.81 2.37 15.51
N ARG A 52 0.84 1.63 14.95
CA ARG A 52 1.07 0.76 13.78
C ARG A 52 1.15 1.52 12.46
N TYR A 53 0.57 2.72 12.34
CA TYR A 53 0.48 3.40 11.05
C TYR A 53 0.94 4.87 11.05
N GLN A 54 1.12 5.51 12.22
CA GLN A 54 1.49 6.94 12.30
C GLN A 54 2.78 7.32 11.57
N ASN A 55 3.71 6.38 11.35
CA ASN A 55 4.98 6.62 10.67
C ASN A 55 5.11 5.87 9.34
N LEU A 56 4.01 5.31 8.83
CA LEU A 56 4.02 4.52 7.61
C LEU A 56 3.73 5.38 6.37
N SER A 57 4.43 5.08 5.28
CA SER A 57 4.08 5.63 3.96
C SER A 57 2.75 5.04 3.46
N LYS A 58 2.11 5.65 2.45
CA LYS A 58 0.87 5.09 1.87
C LYS A 58 1.10 3.71 1.24
N LYS A 59 2.32 3.47 0.76
CA LYS A 59 2.77 2.15 0.32
C LYS A 59 2.75 1.13 1.46
N ASP A 60 3.27 1.52 2.63
CA ASP A 60 3.35 0.63 3.78
C ASP A 60 1.97 0.42 4.41
N ILE A 61 1.10 1.45 4.42
CA ILE A 61 -0.32 1.32 4.77
C ILE A 61 -1.02 0.34 3.82
N PHE A 62 -0.79 0.46 2.52
CA PHE A 62 -1.35 -0.49 1.55
C PHE A 62 -0.85 -1.91 1.83
N ALA A 63 0.44 -2.10 2.10
CA ALA A 63 1.00 -3.41 2.44
C ALA A 63 0.39 -3.96 3.74
N LEU A 64 0.24 -3.12 4.77
CA LEU A 64 -0.36 -3.45 6.06
C LEU A 64 -1.81 -3.92 5.91
N LEU A 65 -2.61 -3.20 5.12
CA LEU A 65 -4.02 -3.53 4.86
C LEU A 65 -4.20 -4.69 3.87
N SER A 66 -3.21 -4.92 3.00
CA SER A 66 -3.21 -6.05 2.05
C SER A 66 -2.81 -7.36 2.71
N HIS A 67 -2.22 -7.31 3.90
CA HIS A 67 -1.96 -8.49 4.70
C HIS A 67 -3.18 -8.78 5.58
N PRO A 68 -3.55 -10.06 5.76
CA PRO A 68 -4.57 -10.42 6.71
C PRO A 68 -4.13 -9.89 8.09
N VAL A 69 -4.86 -8.92 8.61
CA VAL A 69 -4.66 -8.45 9.98
C VAL A 69 -5.10 -9.60 10.88
N PRO A 70 -4.23 -10.19 11.71
CA PRO A 70 -4.66 -11.16 12.69
C PRO A 70 -5.63 -10.44 13.63
N PHE A 71 -6.91 -10.70 13.44
CA PHE A 71 -8.01 -10.10 14.19
C PHE A 71 -8.08 -10.65 15.61
N ASP A 72 -7.42 -11.79 15.85
CA ASP A 72 -7.37 -12.46 17.13
C ASP A 72 -5.96 -12.44 17.71
N HIS A 73 -5.89 -12.32 19.02
CA HIS A 73 -4.69 -12.28 19.84
C HIS A 73 -3.99 -13.65 19.85
N GLY A 74 -3.56 -14.12 18.67
CA GLY A 74 -2.83 -15.37 18.50
C GLY A 74 -3.66 -16.64 18.55
N ASN A 75 -4.87 -16.69 17.98
CA ASN A 75 -5.49 -18.00 17.72
C ASN A 75 -6.20 -18.12 16.38
N LYS A 76 -5.74 -19.14 15.64
CA LYS A 76 -6.39 -19.85 14.53
C LYS A 76 -6.14 -19.33 13.12
N GLU A 77 -5.13 -19.97 12.54
CA GLU A 77 -4.92 -20.24 11.11
C GLU A 77 -6.18 -20.90 10.49
N VAL A 78 -6.46 -20.57 9.23
CA VAL A 78 -7.27 -21.39 8.31
C VAL A 78 -6.53 -21.58 7.00
#